data_AF-A0AAW7KMH1-F1
#
_entry.id   AF-A0AAW7KMH1-F1
#
_cell.length_a   1.000
_cell.length_b   1.000
_cell.length_c   1.000
_cell.angle_alpha   90.00
_cell.angle_beta   90.00
_cell.angle_gamma   90.00
#
_symmetry.space_group_name_H-M   'P 1'
#
loop_
_entity.id
_entity.type
_entity.pdbx_description
1 polymer ?
#
loop_
_entity_poly.entity_id
_entity_poly.type
_entity_poly.pdbx_seq_one_letter_code
_entity_poly.pdbx_strand_id
1 'polypeptide(L)' 'TLTCLVMNYRRPSYLHRIERIDTDKETLNSLERIFPDQEAYFSDYF' A
#
# COMPACT_ATOMS: atom_id res chain seq x y z
N THR A 1 -4.82 -3.02 -7.89
CA THR A 1 -4.36 -1.86 -7.09
C THR A 1 -4.92 -1.91 -5.69
N LEU A 2 -6.24 -2.03 -5.51
CA LEU A 2 -6.88 -2.18 -4.19
C LEU A 2 -6.34 -3.37 -3.38
N THR A 3 -6.24 -4.55 -3.98
CA THR A 3 -5.74 -5.77 -3.32
C THR A 3 -4.30 -5.64 -2.82
N CYS A 4 -3.42 -4.93 -3.56
CA CYS A 4 -2.04 -4.68 -3.13
C CYS A 4 -1.95 -3.74 -1.92
N LEU A 5 -2.90 -2.81 -1.81
CA LEU A 5 -2.97 -1.83 -0.72
C LEU A 5 -3.49 -2.49 0.56
N VAL A 6 -4.55 -3.30 0.45
CA VAL A 6 -5.15 -4.02 1.59
C VAL A 6 -4.24 -5.13 2.12
N MET A 7 -3.49 -5.80 1.25
CA MET A 7 -2.56 -6.88 1.63
C MET A 7 -1.18 -6.37 2.06
N ASN A 8 -1.01 -5.05 2.22
CA ASN A 8 0.28 -4.41 2.51
C ASN A 8 1.43 -4.82 1.57
N TYR A 9 1.10 -5.18 0.32
CA TYR A 9 2.06 -5.77 -0.62
C TYR A 9 3.03 -4.71 -1.19
N ARG A 10 2.60 -3.44 -1.23
CA ARG A 10 3.37 -2.28 -1.69
C ARG A 10 2.85 -1.01 -0.99
N ARG A 11 3.76 -0.09 -0.65
CA ARG A 11 3.40 1.20 -0.02
C ARG A 11 2.46 2.04 -0.92
N PRO A 12 1.47 2.74 -0.34
CA PRO A 12 0.58 3.63 -1.09
C PRO A 12 1.32 4.70 -1.89
N SER A 13 2.38 5.30 -1.29
CA SER A 13 3.28 6.25 -1.96
C SER A 13 3.97 5.69 -3.20
N TYR A 14 4.36 4.42 -3.16
CA TYR A 14 4.95 3.74 -4.31
C TYR A 14 3.94 3.59 -5.45
N LEU A 15 2.69 3.22 -5.13
CA LEU A 15 1.62 3.03 -6.10
C LEU A 15 1.13 4.35 -6.71
N HIS A 16 1.13 5.44 -5.94
CA HIS A 16 0.86 6.79 -6.43
C HIS A 16 1.98 7.28 -7.38
N ARG A 17 3.25 7.01 -7.05
CA ARG A 17 4.40 7.39 -7.89
C ARG A 17 4.42 6.71 -9.26
N ILE A 18 3.90 5.49 -9.37
CA ILE A 18 3.77 4.78 -10.66
C ILE A 18 2.43 5.05 -11.36
N GLU A 19 1.71 6.10 -10.93
CA GLU A 19 0.43 6.53 -11.50
C GLU A 19 -0.66 5.44 -11.52
N ARG A 20 -0.53 4.44 -10.64
CA ARG A 20 -1.53 3.35 -10.54
C ARG A 20 -2.67 3.68 -9.59
N ILE A 21 -2.54 4.74 -8.79
CA ILE A 21 -3.59 5.24 -7.90
C ILE A 21 -3.57 6.76 -7.99
N ASP A 22 -4.71 7.31 -8.40
CA ASP A 22 -4.94 8.74 -8.38
C ASP A 22 -5.59 9.11 -7.04
N THR A 23 -4.90 9.90 -6.24
CA THR A 23 -5.33 10.27 -4.89
C THR A 23 -4.54 11.48 -4.39
N ASP A 24 -5.14 12.27 -3.50
CA ASP A 24 -4.52 13.45 -2.92
C ASP A 24 -3.45 13.10 -1.88
N LYS A 25 -2.50 14.02 -1.67
CA LYS A 25 -1.43 13.88 -0.66
C LYS A 25 -1.95 13.67 0.75
N GLU A 26 -3.08 14.29 1.11
CA GLU A 26 -3.70 14.09 2.44
C GLU A 26 -4.23 12.67 2.60
N THR A 27 -4.88 12.15 1.56
CA THR A 27 -5.40 10.78 1.53
C THR A 27 -4.25 9.77 1.55
N LEU A 28 -3.15 10.05 0.84
CA LEU A 28 -1.93 9.25 0.85
C LEU A 28 -1.31 9.15 2.26
N ASN A 29 -1.15 10.29 2.94
CA ASN A 29 -0.64 10.33 4.32
C ASN A 29 -1.56 9.60 5.30
N SER A 30 -2.87 9.68 5.08
CA SER A 30 -3.86 8.96 5.90
C SER A 30 -3.75 7.45 5.68
N LEU A 31 -3.59 7.02 4.42
CA LEU A 31 -3.37 5.61 4.07
C LEU A 31 -2.08 5.07 4.69
N GLU A 32 -0.97 5.82 4.63
CA GLU A 32 0.29 5.42 5.29
C GLU A 32 0.19 5.33 6.82
N ARG A 33 -0.75 6.05 7.44
CA ARG A 33 -1.03 5.92 8.88
C ARG A 33 -1.92 4.73 9.21
N ILE A 34 -2.82 4.36 8.32
CA ILE A 34 -3.77 3.25 8.51
C ILE A 34 -3.06 1.91 8.31
N PHE A 35 -2.16 1.81 7.33
CA PHE A 35 -1.41 0.59 7.02
C PHE A 35 -0.06 0.61 7.75
N PRO A 36 0.14 -0.20 8.81
CA PRO A 36 1.42 -0.26 9.51
C PRO A 36 2.52 -0.84 8.61
N ASP A 37 3.79 -0.49 8.86
CA ASP A 37 4.99 -0.99 8.18
C ASP A 37 5.30 -2.46 8.56
N GLN A 38 4.31 -3.35 8.41
CA GLN A 38 4.51 -4.78 8.55
C GLN A 38 4.94 -5.36 7.21
N GLU A 39 6.13 -5.98 7.15
CA GLU A 39 6.51 -6.79 6.00
C GLU A 39 5.41 -7.83 5.73
N ALA A 40 4.97 -7.93 4.48
CA ALA A 40 4.05 -8.97 4.05
C ALA A 40 4.71 -10.34 4.27
N TYR A 41 4.46 -10.94 5.43
CA TYR A 41 5.00 -12.24 5.81
C TYR A 41 4.25 -13.32 5.03
N PHE A 42 4.81 -13.73 3.90
CA PHE A 42 4.40 -14.94 3.19
C PHE A 42 5.37 -16.07 3.55
N SER A 43 5.03 -16.83 4.59
CA SER A 43 5.80 -18.02 4.98
C SER A 43 5.27 -19.32 4.38
N ASP A 44 4.13 -19.28 3.70
CA ASP A 44 3.52 -20.46 3.13
C ASP A 44 3.67 -20.45 1.61
N TYR A 45 4.68 -21.18 1.13
CA TYR A 45 4.78 -21.64 -0.24
C TYR A 45 3.85 -22.84 -0.41
N PHE A 46 2.73 -22.64 -1.11
CA PHE A 46 1.89 -23.71 -1.68
C PHE A 46 2.16 -23.86 -3.17
#